data_AF-A0A099GGJ2-F1
#
_entry.id   AF-A0A099GGJ2-F1
#
_cell.length_a   1.000
_cell.length_b   1.000
_cell.length_c   1.000
_cell.angle_alpha   90.00
_cell.angle_beta   90.00
_cell.angle_gamma   90.00
#
_symmetry.space_group_name_H-M   'P 1'
#
loop_
_entity.id
_entity.type
_entity.pdbx_description
1 polymer ?
#
loop_
_entity_poly.entity_id
_entity_poly.type
_entity_poly.pdbx_seq_one_letter_code
_entity_poly.pdbx_strand_id
1 'polypeptide(L)'
;MHWFERIAQRAIDKAAAEGKLSGLAGEGRPLDPERLRESADDVLHRMMADGGFLPPEVTLAREIEAQRAVLDQIEDEAERRALQRRIALMELKRNVAADARRRAMR
;
A
#
# COMPACT_ATOMS: atom_id res chain seq x y z
N MET A 1 33.08 -14.15 12.65
CA MET A 1 31.61 -14.21 12.78
C MET A 1 31.18 -13.27 13.89
N HIS A 2 30.49 -12.18 13.54
CA HIS A 2 30.04 -11.15 14.47
C HIS A 2 28.91 -11.66 15.39
N TRP A 3 28.69 -10.97 16.51
CA TRP A 3 27.69 -11.38 17.51
C TRP A 3 26.25 -11.41 16.96
N PHE A 4 25.90 -10.51 16.04
CA PHE A 4 24.58 -10.48 15.41
C PHE A 4 24.36 -11.65 14.46
N GLU A 5 25.40 -12.10 13.74
CA GLU A 5 25.34 -13.27 12.87
C GLU A 5 25.03 -14.54 13.67
N ARG A 6 25.60 -14.66 14.88
CA ARG A 6 25.30 -15.79 15.79
C ARG A 6 23.86 -15.78 16.28
N ILE A 7 23.28 -14.60 16.49
CA ILE A 7 21.86 -14.45 16.88
C ILE A 7 20.96 -14.82 15.69
N ALA A 8 21.28 -14.30 14.50
CA ALA A 8 20.56 -14.60 13.27
C ALA A 8 20.58 -16.12 12.97
N GLN A 9 21.75 -16.74 13.04
CA GLN A 9 21.89 -18.19 12.80
C GLN A 9 21.04 -19.02 13.76
N ARG A 10 21.06 -18.70 15.07
CA ARG A 10 20.21 -19.39 16.05
C ARG A 10 18.72 -19.25 15.76
N ALA A 11 18.28 -18.09 15.28
CA ALA A 11 16.88 -17.89 14.90
C ALA A 11 16.50 -18.72 13.66
N ILE A 12 17.39 -18.78 12.66
CA ILE A 12 17.22 -19.60 11.46
C ILE A 12 17.16 -21.09 11.83
N ASP A 13 18.11 -21.58 12.63
CA ASP A 13 18.18 -22.99 13.05
C ASP A 13 16.91 -23.40 13.82
N LYS A 14 16.42 -22.53 14.70
CA LYS A 14 15.16 -22.74 15.42
C LYS A 14 13.97 -22.83 14.46
N ALA A 15 13.84 -21.88 13.52
CA ALA A 15 12.76 -21.89 12.55
C ALA A 15 12.79 -23.13 11.64
N ALA A 16 13.99 -23.58 11.26
CA ALA A 16 14.19 -24.81 10.51
C ALA A 16 13.74 -26.05 11.29
N ALA A 17 14.16 -26.17 12.56
CA ALA A 17 13.77 -27.27 13.44
C ALA A 17 12.25 -27.31 13.71
N GLU A 18 11.60 -26.14 13.74
CA GLU A 18 10.15 -26.00 13.87
C GLU A 18 9.40 -26.24 12.53
N GLY A 19 10.10 -26.53 11.43
CA GLY A 19 9.50 -26.75 10.12
C GLY A 19 8.91 -25.49 9.49
N LYS A 20 9.21 -24.29 10.01
CA LYS A 20 8.68 -23.01 9.51
C LYS A 20 9.28 -22.57 8.17
N LEU A 21 10.35 -23.24 7.74
CA LEU A 21 11.05 -22.97 6.48
C LEU A 21 10.65 -23.94 5.36
N SER A 22 9.64 -24.77 5.57
CA SER A 22 9.07 -25.69 4.57
C SER A 22 7.56 -25.52 4.46
N GLY A 23 6.99 -25.93 3.32
CA GLY A 23 5.60 -25.67 2.96
C GLY A 23 5.31 -24.20 2.64
N LEU A 24 6.32 -23.42 2.25
CA LEU A 24 6.14 -21.99 2.00
C LEU A 24 5.31 -21.74 0.74
N ALA A 25 4.61 -20.60 0.73
CA ALA A 25 3.84 -20.18 -0.44
C ALA A 25 4.78 -20.01 -1.65
N GLY A 26 4.61 -20.87 -2.65
CA GLY A 26 5.45 -20.88 -3.85
C GLY A 26 6.67 -21.79 -3.79
N GLU A 27 6.84 -22.60 -2.75
CA GLU A 27 7.93 -23.57 -2.66
C GLU A 27 7.91 -24.55 -3.85
N GLY A 28 9.08 -24.77 -4.45
CA GLY A 28 9.26 -25.62 -5.63
C GLY A 28 8.71 -25.04 -6.94
N ARG A 29 8.11 -23.84 -6.93
CA ARG A 29 7.63 -23.15 -8.14
C ARG A 29 8.70 -22.20 -8.68
N PRO A 30 8.72 -21.94 -10.00
CA PRO A 30 9.60 -20.92 -10.57
C PRO A 30 9.27 -19.55 -9.96
N LEU A 31 10.32 -18.73 -9.80
CA LEU A 31 10.18 -17.35 -9.38
C LEU A 31 9.34 -16.58 -10.41
N ASP A 32 8.47 -15.71 -9.91
CA ASP A 32 7.63 -14.86 -10.76
C ASP A 32 8.51 -13.84 -11.51
N PRO A 33 8.56 -13.88 -12.86
CA PRO A 33 9.38 -12.97 -13.64
C PRO A 33 8.95 -11.51 -13.54
N GLU A 34 7.69 -11.22 -13.20
CA GLU A 34 7.25 -9.84 -12.92
C GLU A 34 7.86 -9.35 -11.60
N ARG A 35 7.88 -10.21 -10.57
CA ARG A 35 8.49 -9.89 -9.27
C ARG A 35 10.00 -9.69 -9.36
N LEU A 36 10.67 -10.39 -10.27
CA LEU A 36 12.11 -10.21 -10.51
C LEU A 36 12.44 -8.84 -11.13
N ARG A 37 11.45 -8.15 -11.71
CA ARG A 37 11.60 -6.81 -12.28
C ARG A 37 11.23 -5.68 -11.32
N GLU A 38 10.75 -6.01 -10.12
CA GLU A 38 10.37 -5.02 -9.12
C GLU A 38 11.58 -4.21 -8.67
N SER A 39 11.39 -2.90 -8.61
CA SER A 39 12.32 -2.02 -7.90
C SER A 39 12.17 -2.19 -6.38
N ALA A 40 13.13 -1.68 -5.62
CA ALA A 40 13.03 -1.65 -4.15
C ALA A 40 11.75 -0.93 -3.68
N ASP A 41 11.33 0.11 -4.42
CA ASP A 41 10.10 0.84 -4.15
C ASP A 41 8.86 -0.02 -4.39
N ASP A 42 8.81 -0.80 -5.47
CA ASP A 42 7.69 -1.71 -5.75
C ASP A 42 7.53 -2.77 -4.66
N VAL A 43 8.66 -3.32 -4.17
CA VAL A 43 8.66 -4.24 -3.03
C VAL A 43 8.12 -3.57 -1.78
N LEU A 44 8.58 -2.35 -1.46
CA LEU A 44 8.11 -1.58 -0.31
C LEU A 44 6.61 -1.27 -0.42
N HIS A 45 6.13 -0.89 -1.62
CA HIS A 45 4.72 -0.62 -1.90
C HIS A 45 3.85 -1.84 -1.67
N ARG A 46 4.29 -3.01 -2.16
CA ARG A 46 3.60 -4.28 -1.91
C ARG A 46 3.60 -4.60 -0.43
N MET A 47 4.73 -4.49 0.27
CA MET A 47 4.78 -4.79 1.72
C MET A 47 3.84 -3.88 2.52
N MET A 48 3.75 -2.60 2.16
CA MET A 48 2.78 -1.67 2.75
C MET A 48 1.34 -2.08 2.44
N ALA A 49 1.04 -2.42 1.18
CA ALA A 49 -0.29 -2.88 0.77
C ALA A 49 -0.70 -4.18 1.47
N ASP A 50 0.19 -5.17 1.54
CA ASP A 50 0.00 -6.45 2.23
C ASP A 50 -0.22 -6.25 3.75
N GLY A 51 0.45 -5.25 4.33
CA GLY A 51 0.28 -4.84 5.73
C GLY A 51 -0.97 -3.97 6.00
N GLY A 52 -1.81 -3.72 4.99
CA GLY A 52 -3.00 -2.86 5.10
C GLY A 52 -2.68 -1.37 5.19
N PHE A 53 -1.44 -0.96 4.98
CA PHE A 53 -1.02 0.44 4.95
C PHE A 53 -1.29 1.01 3.56
N LEU A 54 -2.44 1.68 3.43
CA LEU A 54 -2.79 2.44 2.23
C LEU A 54 -2.28 3.88 2.36
N PRO A 55 -1.49 4.36 1.40
CA PRO A 55 -1.07 5.76 1.35
C PRO A 55 -2.28 6.71 1.41
N PRO A 56 -2.19 7.85 2.11
CA PRO A 56 -3.31 8.77 2.30
C PRO A 56 -4.01 9.18 1.00
N GLU A 57 -3.24 9.37 -0.08
CA GLU A 57 -3.76 9.73 -1.40
C GLU A 57 -4.58 8.62 -2.07
N VAL A 58 -4.33 7.35 -1.73
CA VAL A 58 -5.10 6.20 -2.23
C VAL A 58 -6.43 6.10 -1.49
N THR A 59 -6.42 6.30 -0.17
CA THR A 59 -7.66 6.35 0.64
C THR A 59 -8.54 7.52 0.18
N LEU A 60 -7.98 8.71 0.02
CA LEU A 60 -8.70 9.88 -0.49
C LEU A 60 -9.27 9.66 -1.89
N ALA A 61 -8.54 8.95 -2.78
CA ALA A 61 -9.05 8.62 -4.10
C ALA A 61 -10.32 7.76 -4.03
N ARG A 62 -10.34 6.73 -3.16
CA ARG A 62 -11.51 5.88 -2.95
C ARG A 62 -12.70 6.66 -2.38
N GLU A 63 -12.45 7.55 -1.43
CA GLU A 63 -13.49 8.40 -0.85
C GLU A 63 -14.08 9.39 -1.87
N ILE A 64 -13.25 9.98 -2.73
CA ILE A 64 -13.69 10.87 -3.82
C ILE A 64 -14.62 10.13 -4.78
N GLU A 65 -14.26 8.92 -5.21
CA GLU A 65 -15.11 8.12 -6.09
C GLU A 65 -16.44 7.74 -5.43
N ALA A 66 -16.43 7.39 -4.15
CA ALA A 66 -17.66 7.15 -3.40
C ALA A 66 -18.55 8.41 -3.34
N GLN A 67 -17.96 9.60 -3.13
CA GLN A 67 -18.73 10.85 -3.12
C GLN A 67 -19.25 11.26 -4.50
N ARG A 68 -18.53 10.94 -5.58
CA ARG A 68 -19.02 11.14 -6.96
C ARG A 68 -20.23 10.26 -7.25
N ALA A 69 -20.20 9.00 -6.83
CA ALA A 69 -21.36 8.11 -6.97
C ALA A 69 -22.59 8.61 -6.18
N VAL A 70 -22.38 9.25 -5.03
CA VAL A 70 -23.46 9.91 -4.27
C VAL A 70 -23.95 11.17 -5.00
N LEU A 71 -23.04 11.97 -5.55
CA LEU A 71 -23.36 13.19 -6.29
C LEU A 71 -24.29 12.92 -7.48
N ASP A 72 -24.11 11.80 -8.16
CA ASP A 72 -24.95 11.39 -9.30
C ASP A 72 -26.39 11.04 -8.90
N GLN A 73 -26.64 10.82 -7.60
CA GLN A 73 -27.96 10.48 -7.05
C GLN A 73 -28.68 11.67 -6.41
N ILE A 74 -28.03 12.84 -6.29
CA ILE A 74 -28.62 14.04 -5.68
C ILE A 74 -29.34 14.87 -6.73
N GLU A 75 -30.64 15.06 -6.54
CA GLU A 75 -31.48 15.92 -7.40
C GLU A 75 -31.54 17.37 -6.91
N ASP A 76 -31.32 17.62 -5.61
CA ASP A 76 -31.31 18.97 -5.05
C ASP A 76 -30.03 19.73 -5.42
N GLU A 77 -30.19 20.87 -6.10
CA GLU A 77 -29.08 21.65 -6.63
C GLU A 77 -28.26 22.36 -5.54
N ALA A 78 -28.81 22.60 -4.34
CA ALA A 78 -28.05 23.17 -3.23
C ALA A 78 -27.16 22.11 -2.56
N GLU A 79 -27.70 20.91 -2.33
CA GLU A 79 -26.96 19.74 -1.83
C GLU A 79 -25.90 19.28 -2.83
N ARG A 80 -26.22 19.27 -4.12
CA ARG A 80 -25.29 18.95 -5.21
C ARG A 80 -24.08 19.87 -5.19
N ARG A 81 -24.31 21.18 -5.09
CA ARG A 81 -23.24 22.20 -5.00
C ARG A 81 -22.43 22.07 -3.71
N ALA A 82 -23.05 21.70 -2.59
CA ALA A 82 -22.35 21.46 -1.33
C ALA A 82 -21.40 20.25 -1.43
N LEU A 83 -21.87 19.15 -2.02
CA LEU A 83 -21.07 17.95 -2.21
C LEU A 83 -19.94 18.16 -3.21
N GLN A 84 -20.17 18.91 -4.30
CA GLN A 84 -19.11 19.30 -5.24
C GLN A 84 -17.97 20.08 -4.56
N ARG A 85 -18.29 21.04 -3.68
CA ARG A 85 -17.27 21.77 -2.90
C ARG A 85 -16.47 20.83 -2.00
N ARG A 86 -17.14 19.84 -1.40
CA ARG A 86 -16.47 18.84 -0.56
C ARG A 86 -15.53 17.96 -1.38
N ILE A 87 -15.96 17.49 -2.55
CA ILE A 87 -15.14 16.73 -3.49
C ILE A 87 -13.91 17.54 -3.90
N ALA A 88 -14.06 18.81 -4.28
CA ALA A 88 -12.95 19.68 -4.65
C ALA A 88 -11.92 19.84 -3.51
N LEU A 89 -12.39 19.96 -2.26
CA LEU A 89 -11.50 20.02 -1.09
C LEU A 89 -10.74 18.70 -0.88
N MET A 90 -11.39 17.55 -1.08
CA MET A 90 -10.74 16.23 -0.98
C MET A 90 -9.71 16.03 -2.10
N GLU A 91 -10.02 16.47 -3.32
CA GLU A 91 -9.07 16.44 -4.44
C GLU A 91 -7.82 17.29 -4.15
N LEU A 92 -7.99 18.48 -3.56
CA LEU A 92 -6.88 19.30 -3.11
C LEU A 92 -6.01 18.56 -2.07
N LYS A 93 -6.63 17.97 -1.04
CA LYS A 93 -5.93 17.19 0.00
C LYS A 93 -5.16 16.01 -0.60
N ARG A 94 -5.77 15.30 -1.56
CA ARG A 94 -5.14 14.19 -2.26
C ARG A 94 -3.89 14.65 -3.01
N ASN A 95 -3.98 15.77 -3.72
CA ASN A 95 -2.85 16.33 -4.46
C ASN A 95 -1.69 16.74 -3.55
N VAL A 96 -1.99 17.34 -2.39
CA VAL A 96 -0.97 17.67 -1.37
C VAL A 96 -0.29 16.40 -0.84
N ALA A 97 -1.06 15.36 -0.51
CA ALA A 97 -0.50 14.09 -0.04
C ALA A 97 0.39 13.42 -1.10
N ALA A 98 -0.06 13.39 -2.36
CA ALA A 98 0.71 12.86 -3.47
C ALA A 98 2.01 13.65 -3.72
N ASP A 99 1.98 14.98 -3.59
CA ASP A 99 3.17 15.80 -3.75
C ASP A 99 4.17 15.60 -2.61
N ALA A 100 3.69 15.53 -1.37
CA ALA A 100 4.52 15.22 -0.21
C ALA A 100 5.24 13.87 -0.37
N ARG A 101 4.53 12.85 -0.88
CA ARG A 101 5.12 11.54 -1.19
C ARG A 101 6.17 11.62 -2.29
N ARG A 102 5.87 12.29 -3.41
CA ARG A 102 6.85 12.48 -4.50
C ARG A 102 8.11 13.19 -4.05
N ARG A 103 8.00 14.15 -3.12
CA ARG A 103 9.16 14.82 -2.53
C ARG A 103 9.95 13.93 -1.60
N ALA A 104 9.29 13.08 -0.81
CA ALA A 104 9.95 12.13 0.09
C ALA A 104 10.68 11.00 -0.66
N MET A 105 10.29 10.71 -1.90
CA MET A 105 10.89 9.69 -2.77
C MET A 105 11.99 10.22 -3.70
N ARG A 106 12.31 11.51 -3.63
CA ARG A 106 13.43 12.13 -4.36
C ARG A 106 14.65 12.25 -3.47
#